data_AF-A0A851G9W6-F1
#
_entry.id   AF-A0A851G9W6-F1
#
_cell.length_a   1.000
_cell.length_b   1.000
_cell.length_c   1.000
_cell.angle_alpha   90.00
_cell.angle_beta   90.00
_cell.angle_gamma   90.00
#
_symmetry.space_group_name_H-M   'P 1'
#
loop_
_entity.id
_entity.type
_entity.pdbx_description
1 polymer ?
#
loop_
_entity_poly.entity_id
_entity_poly.type
_entity_poly.pdbx_seq_one_letter_code
_entity_poly.pdbx_strand_id
1 'polypeptide(L)'
;MHTQNVNVKTAAQESTGRCDSNLTTSQFTDLFCWVLAASEGEPQPAIFTPPENATELTLINDECPDYISVWVVDGRPVAAAMPLDNFNRVITSSLTK
;
A
#
# COMPACT_ATOMS: atom_id res chain seq x y z
N MET A 1 19.79 30.91 -31.18
CA MET A 1 18.83 30.15 -30.36
C MET A 1 18.99 28.69 -30.77
N HIS A 2 19.53 27.84 -29.89
CA HIS A 2 19.84 26.43 -30.18
C HIS A 2 18.99 25.59 -29.22
N THR A 3 17.96 24.95 -29.73
CA THR A 3 17.08 24.05 -28.96
C THR A 3 17.76 22.69 -28.86
N GLN A 4 18.21 22.32 -27.66
CA GLN A 4 18.61 20.95 -27.37
C GLN A 4 17.37 20.12 -27.03
N ASN A 5 17.15 19.05 -27.79
CA ASN A 5 16.12 18.06 -27.51
C ASN A 5 16.55 17.25 -26.29
N VAL A 6 15.92 17.50 -25.14
CA VAL A 6 16.16 16.73 -23.92
C VAL A 6 15.33 15.45 -24.00
N ASN A 7 15.94 14.36 -24.47
CA ASN A 7 15.33 13.03 -24.42
C ASN A 7 15.53 12.44 -23.02
N VAL A 8 14.73 12.88 -22.05
CA VAL A 8 14.63 12.22 -20.73
C VAL A 8 13.80 10.96 -20.91
N LYS A 9 14.45 9.85 -21.27
CA LYS A 9 13.88 8.50 -21.17
C LYS A 9 14.57 7.75 -20.03
N THR A 10 14.19 8.09 -18.81
CA THR A 10 14.32 7.18 -17.67
C THR A 10 13.10 7.38 -16.79
N ALA A 11 11.98 6.77 -17.19
CA ALA A 11 10.91 6.45 -16.25
C ALA A 11 11.41 5.29 -15.39
N ALA A 12 11.18 5.39 -14.08
CA ALA A 12 11.66 4.47 -13.06
C ALA A 12 11.39 3.00 -13.44
N GLN A 13 12.37 2.14 -13.14
CA GLN A 13 12.22 0.70 -13.17
C GLN A 13 10.99 0.34 -12.32
N GLU A 14 9.93 -0.16 -12.98
CA GLU A 14 8.80 -0.76 -12.28
C GLU A 14 9.36 -1.94 -11.49
N SER A 15 9.39 -1.80 -10.16
CA SER A 15 9.69 -2.92 -9.28
C SER A 15 8.77 -4.07 -9.67
N THR A 16 9.38 -5.20 -10.06
CA THR A 16 8.72 -6.47 -10.36
C THR A 16 8.18 -6.99 -9.04
N GLY A 17 7.04 -6.45 -8.63
CA GLY A 17 6.29 -6.95 -7.52
C GLY A 17 5.00 -7.58 -8.04
N ARG A 18 4.72 -8.80 -7.62
CA ARG A 18 3.43 -9.42 -7.91
C ARG A 18 2.39 -8.79 -6.99
N CYS A 19 1.43 -8.08 -7.59
CA CYS A 19 0.26 -7.62 -6.89
C CYS A 19 -0.86 -8.67 -7.04
N ASP A 20 -1.45 -9.12 -5.94
CA ASP A 20 -2.60 -10.06 -5.98
C ASP A 20 -3.93 -9.37 -6.39
N SER A 21 -3.83 -8.16 -6.95
CA SER A 21 -4.96 -7.35 -7.42
C SER A 21 -4.73 -6.86 -8.85
N ASN A 22 -5.77 -6.31 -9.49
CA ASN A 22 -5.66 -5.69 -10.81
C ASN A 22 -4.92 -4.33 -10.81
N LEU A 23 -4.29 -3.96 -9.68
CA LEU A 23 -3.52 -2.73 -9.56
C LEU A 23 -2.09 -2.93 -10.08
N THR A 24 -1.58 -1.89 -10.72
CA THR A 24 -0.13 -1.78 -10.97
C THR A 24 0.62 -1.58 -9.65
N THR A 25 1.91 -1.89 -9.63
CA THR A 25 2.79 -1.65 -8.47
C THR A 25 2.68 -0.21 -7.96
N SER A 26 2.70 0.78 -8.86
CA SER A 26 2.62 2.19 -8.50
C SER A 26 1.29 2.57 -7.84
N GLN A 27 0.17 2.05 -8.35
CA GLN A 27 -1.16 2.27 -7.75
C GLN A 27 -1.27 1.61 -6.37
N PHE A 28 -0.70 0.42 -6.21
CA PHE A 28 -0.65 -0.23 -4.90
C PHE A 28 0.17 0.59 -3.91
N THR A 29 1.36 1.04 -4.30
CA THR A 29 2.22 1.87 -3.43
C THR A 29 1.53 3.18 -3.04
N ASP A 30 0.86 3.84 -3.98
CA ASP A 30 0.08 5.05 -3.70
C ASP A 30 -1.05 4.78 -2.69
N LEU A 31 -1.79 3.68 -2.87
CA LEU A 31 -2.83 3.24 -1.95
C LEU A 31 -2.27 2.96 -0.54
N PHE A 32 -1.15 2.26 -0.45
CA PHE A 32 -0.47 1.98 0.81
C PHE A 32 -0.06 3.28 1.51
N CYS A 33 0.61 4.20 0.80
CA CYS A 33 1.01 5.50 1.34
C CYS A 33 -0.19 6.34 1.78
N TRP A 34 -1.29 6.30 1.03
CA TRP A 34 -2.52 6.98 1.40
C TRP A 34 -3.09 6.47 2.73
N VAL A 35 -3.09 5.15 2.97
CA VAL A 35 -3.54 4.59 4.25
C VAL A 35 -2.66 5.05 5.41
N LEU A 36 -1.33 5.10 5.22
CA LEU A 36 -0.42 5.62 6.25
C LEU A 36 -0.79 7.06 6.62
N ALA A 37 -0.98 7.93 5.62
CA ALA A 37 -1.37 9.32 5.82
C ALA A 37 -2.76 9.46 6.45
N ALA A 38 -3.74 8.67 6.01
CA ALA A 38 -5.11 8.69 6.53
C ALA A 38 -5.20 8.22 7.99
N SER A 39 -4.27 7.38 8.43
CA SER A 39 -4.17 6.91 9.82
C SER A 39 -3.42 7.87 10.76
N GLU A 40 -2.83 8.96 10.24
CA GLU A 40 -2.08 9.89 11.06
C GLU A 40 -2.98 10.55 12.12
N GLY A 41 -2.48 10.57 13.36
CA GLY A 41 -3.21 11.12 14.51
C GLY A 41 -4.31 10.19 15.07
N GLU A 42 -4.56 9.05 14.44
CA GLU A 42 -5.51 8.06 14.99
C GLU A 42 -4.84 7.14 16.01
N PRO A 43 -5.55 6.73 17.09
CA PRO A 43 -5.07 5.71 18.02
C PRO A 43 -4.79 4.40 17.30
N GLN A 44 -3.56 3.89 17.39
CA GLN A 44 -3.18 2.64 16.73
C GLN A 44 -3.33 1.45 17.69
N PRO A 45 -3.93 0.33 17.25
CA PRO A 45 -4.05 -0.85 18.08
C PRO A 45 -2.68 -1.51 18.30
N ALA A 46 -2.49 -2.14 19.47
CA ALA A 46 -1.27 -2.90 19.75
C ALA A 46 -1.18 -4.18 18.90
N ILE A 47 -2.34 -4.77 18.59
CA ILE A 47 -2.49 -5.95 17.73
C ILE A 47 -3.61 -5.63 16.76
N PHE A 48 -3.33 -5.73 15.47
CA PHE A 48 -4.33 -5.61 14.43
C PHE A 48 -4.83 -7.00 14.02
N THR A 49 -6.14 -7.17 13.99
CA THR A 49 -6.80 -8.32 13.37
C THR A 49 -7.70 -7.77 12.26
N PRO A 50 -7.50 -8.18 10.99
CA PRO A 50 -8.33 -7.73 9.90
C PRO A 50 -9.82 -8.04 10.12
N PRO A 51 -10.74 -7.16 9.70
CA PRO A 51 -12.16 -7.47 9.69
C PRO A 51 -12.47 -8.73 8.87
N GLU A 52 -13.44 -9.54 9.30
CA GLU A 52 -13.78 -10.81 8.63
C GLU A 52 -14.18 -10.65 7.16
N ASN A 53 -14.79 -9.51 6.80
CA ASN A 53 -15.20 -9.19 5.44
C ASN A 53 -14.15 -8.41 4.65
N ALA A 54 -12.94 -8.23 5.18
CA ALA A 54 -11.87 -7.54 4.49
C ALA A 54 -11.24 -8.41 3.40
N THR A 55 -10.99 -7.81 2.24
CA THR A 55 -10.11 -8.39 1.21
C THR A 55 -8.69 -7.87 1.44
N GLU A 56 -7.73 -8.78 1.53
CA GLU A 56 -6.31 -8.44 1.59
C GLU A 56 -5.75 -8.28 0.17
N LEU A 57 -5.14 -7.14 -0.09
CA LEU A 57 -4.35 -6.88 -1.28
C LEU A 57 -2.88 -6.91 -0.86
N THR A 58 -2.06 -7.72 -1.54
CA THR A 58 -0.62 -7.83 -1.27
C THR A 58 0.19 -7.29 -2.43
N LEU A 59 1.36 -6.74 -2.12
CA LEU A 59 2.42 -6.49 -3.08
C LEU A 59 3.67 -7.17 -2.56
N ILE A 60 4.06 -8.26 -3.23
CA ILE A 60 5.25 -9.05 -2.91
C ILE A 60 6.44 -8.46 -3.65
N ASN A 61 7.59 -8.34 -2.99
CA ASN A 61 8.84 -8.02 -3.65
C ASN A 61 9.44 -9.30 -4.26
N ASP A 62 9.69 -9.37 -5.56
CA ASP A 62 10.27 -10.58 -6.16
C ASP A 62 11.77 -10.75 -5.84
N GLU A 63 12.45 -9.70 -5.38
CA GLU A 63 13.89 -9.72 -5.06
C GLU A 63 14.19 -10.06 -3.59
N CYS A 64 13.21 -9.96 -2.70
CA CYS A 64 13.35 -10.19 -1.26
C CYS A 64 12.08 -10.89 -0.74
N PRO A 65 12.14 -11.86 0.19
CA PRO A 65 10.94 -12.48 0.76
C PRO A 65 10.22 -11.50 1.71
N ASP A 66 9.73 -10.39 1.18
CA ASP A 66 9.07 -9.29 1.88
C ASP A 66 7.85 -8.83 1.08
N TYR A 67 6.86 -8.30 1.79
CA TYR A 67 5.60 -7.86 1.20
C TYR A 67 4.93 -6.81 2.06
N ILE A 68 4.15 -5.98 1.39
CA ILE A 68 3.25 -5.03 2.04
C ILE A 68 1.80 -5.41 1.73
N SER A 69 0.90 -5.11 2.66
CA SER A 69 -0.50 -5.49 2.57
C SER A 69 -1.42 -4.31 2.84
N VAL A 70 -2.56 -4.27 2.14
CA VAL A 70 -3.65 -3.33 2.38
C VAL A 70 -4.95 -4.12 2.51
N TRP A 71 -5.71 -3.87 3.57
CA TRP A 71 -7.04 -4.46 3.77
C TRP A 71 -8.13 -3.51 3.32
N VAL A 72 -9.09 -4.04 2.57
CA VAL A 72 -10.19 -3.29 1.97
C VAL A 72 -11.52 -3.90 2.39
N VAL A 73 -12.43 -3.07 2.90
CA VAL A 73 -13.80 -3.44 3.26
C VAL A 73 -14.77 -2.64 2.38
N ASP A 74 -15.66 -3.31 1.66
CA ASP A 74 -16.66 -2.69 0.76
C ASP A 74 -16.05 -1.64 -0.20
N GLY A 75 -14.86 -1.93 -0.73
CA GLY A 75 -14.12 -1.04 -1.64
C GLY A 75 -13.38 0.12 -0.96
N ARG A 76 -13.36 0.19 0.37
CA ARG A 76 -12.64 1.21 1.16
C ARG A 76 -11.44 0.62 1.88
N PRO A 77 -10.24 1.20 1.76
CA PRO A 77 -9.08 0.78 2.54
C PRO A 77 -9.31 1.07 4.02
N VAL A 78 -8.96 0.12 4.89
CA VAL A 78 -9.13 0.24 6.35
C VAL A 78 -7.82 0.09 7.11
N ALA A 79 -6.84 -0.61 6.53
CA ALA A 79 -5.54 -0.82 7.16
C ALA A 79 -4.45 -1.13 6.14
N ALA A 80 -3.21 -0.89 6.53
CA ALA A 80 -2.02 -1.26 5.78
C ALA A 80 -0.95 -1.81 6.73
N ALA A 81 -0.13 -2.74 6.27
CA ALA A 81 0.92 -3.35 7.08
C ALA A 81 2.17 -3.72 6.28
N MET A 82 3.28 -3.78 7.01
CA MET A 82 4.52 -4.46 6.62
C MET A 82 4.73 -5.58 7.65
N PRO A 83 4.23 -6.81 7.38
CA PRO A 83 4.14 -7.84 8.41
C PRO A 83 5.49 -8.28 8.97
N LEU A 84 6.54 -8.29 8.15
CA LEU A 84 7.89 -8.67 8.58
C LEU A 84 8.54 -7.64 9.51
N ASP A 85 8.15 -6.36 9.39
CA ASP A 85 8.58 -5.29 10.27
C ASP A 85 7.71 -5.15 11.53
N ASN A 86 6.71 -6.02 11.70
CA ASN A 86 5.68 -5.90 12.73
C ASN A 86 5.02 -4.50 12.73
N PHE A 87 4.88 -3.91 11.54
CA PHE A 87 4.35 -2.57 11.35
C PHE A 87 2.93 -2.64 10.79
N ASN A 88 2.01 -1.91 11.40
CA ASN A 88 0.66 -1.73 10.89
C ASN A 88 0.17 -0.30 11.13
N ARG A 89 -0.76 0.11 10.26
CA ARG A 89 -1.55 1.34 10.37
C ARG A 89 -3.00 1.03 10.08
N VAL A 90 -3.86 1.51 10.95
CA VAL A 90 -5.29 1.26 10.92
C VAL A 90 -6.01 2.60 10.91
N ILE A 91 -6.95 2.75 9.99
CA ILE A 91 -7.91 3.85 9.96
C ILE A 91 -9.08 3.42 10.86
N THR A 92 -8.89 3.55 12.17
CA THR A 92 -9.87 3.22 13.22
C THR A 92 -11.23 3.88 13.01
N SER A 93 -11.27 5.10 12.47
CA SER A 93 -12.53 5.78 12.11
C SER A 93 -13.33 5.02 11.04
N SER A 94 -12.66 4.21 10.20
CA SER A 94 -13.31 3.36 9.19
C SER A 94 -13.78 2.01 9.73
N LEU A 95 -13.41 1.66 10.97
CA LEU A 95 -13.83 0.42 11.64
C LEU A 95 -15.05 0.63 12.56
N THR A 96 -15.35 1.86 12.94
CA THR A 96 -16.55 2.20 13.70
C THR A 96 -17.75 2.42 12.78
N LYS A 97 -18.78 1.57 12.93
CA LYS A 97 -20.09 1.69 12.26
C LYS A 97 -21.02 2.65 12.98
#